data_AF-A0A1B8TMJ1-F1
#
_entry.id   AF-A0A1B8TMJ1-F1
#
_cell.length_a   1.000
_cell.length_b   1.000
_cell.length_c   1.000
_cell.angle_alpha   90.00
_cell.angle_beta   90.00
_cell.angle_gamma   90.00
#
_symmetry.space_group_name_H-M   'P 1'
#
loop_
_entity.id
_entity.type
_entity.pdbx_description
1 polymer ?
#
loop_
_entity_poly.entity_id
_entity_poly.type
_entity_poly.pdbx_seq_one_letter_code
_entity_poly.pdbx_strand_id
1 'polypeptide(L)'
;MTERRQQHIEIDDTEDRMGSVRELDFEKQPEGRIGDERSPQEVEREFPPQRRREMGMTGGETLGDSAVEDGVSMDDLAPETLIDEDGSESPLDPPSGKPADRDLRIVRGNEIGAGGGLDEAEEGRVHPLDGKPWDASDPDEEQ
;
A
#
# COMPACT_ATOMS: atom_id res chain seq x y z
N MET A 1 -10.85 1.90 40.05
CA MET A 1 -10.51 1.74 38.63
C MET A 1 -9.95 3.08 38.17
N THR A 2 -8.65 3.16 37.98
CA THR A 2 -7.99 4.43 37.63
C THR A 2 -8.00 4.54 36.11
N GLU A 3 -8.85 5.41 35.57
CA GLU A 3 -8.84 5.76 34.14
C GLU A 3 -7.48 6.36 33.79
N ARG A 4 -6.69 5.66 32.98
CA ARG A 4 -5.57 6.29 32.27
C ARG A 4 -6.19 7.23 31.25
N ARG A 5 -6.23 8.53 31.54
CA ARG A 5 -6.44 9.54 30.49
C ARG A 5 -5.31 9.34 29.48
N GLN A 6 -5.65 8.98 28.26
CA GLN A 6 -4.71 9.12 27.15
C GLN A 6 -4.45 10.63 27.03
N GLN A 7 -3.24 11.04 27.41
CA GLN A 7 -2.77 12.39 27.16
C GLN A 7 -2.54 12.45 25.65
N HIS A 8 -3.28 13.31 24.94
CA HIS A 8 -2.98 13.60 23.55
C HIS A 8 -1.67 14.39 23.52
N ILE A 9 -0.64 13.81 22.91
CA ILE A 9 0.63 14.48 22.64
C ILE A 9 0.45 15.25 21.33
N GLU A 10 0.82 16.52 21.31
CA GLU A 10 0.78 17.32 20.08
C GLU A 10 1.90 16.84 19.15
N ILE A 11 1.58 16.62 17.88
CA ILE A 11 2.57 16.25 16.85
C ILE A 11 3.41 17.50 16.57
N ASP A 12 4.53 17.66 17.26
CA ASP A 12 5.35 18.87 17.22
C ASP A 12 6.58 18.74 16.31
N ASP A 13 7.05 17.52 16.08
CA ASP A 13 8.16 17.24 15.19
C ASP A 13 7.79 16.35 14.00
N THR A 14 8.81 16.07 13.19
CA THR A 14 8.64 15.30 11.97
C THR A 14 8.57 13.79 12.27
N GLU A 15 9.19 13.36 13.36
CA GLU A 15 9.22 11.97 13.79
C GLU A 15 7.86 11.55 14.39
N ASP A 16 7.17 12.46 15.08
CA ASP A 16 5.79 12.29 15.55
C ASP A 16 4.80 12.16 14.37
N ARG A 17 5.12 12.79 13.23
CA ARG A 17 4.25 12.77 12.04
C ARG A 17 4.53 11.60 11.10
N MET A 18 5.80 11.25 10.91
CA MET A 18 6.26 10.30 9.88
C MET A 18 7.03 9.11 10.45
N GLY A 19 7.17 8.98 11.76
CA GLY A 19 8.05 7.98 12.38
C GLY A 19 9.53 8.35 12.30
N SER A 20 10.39 7.49 12.83
CA SER A 20 11.84 7.71 12.80
C SER A 20 12.36 7.70 11.36
N VAL A 21 12.82 8.85 10.86
CA VAL A 21 13.38 8.94 9.51
C VAL A 21 14.87 8.62 9.58
N ARG A 22 15.29 7.52 8.96
CA ARG A 22 16.71 7.20 8.84
C ARG A 22 17.38 8.19 7.88
N GLU A 23 18.33 8.97 8.40
CA GLU A 23 19.12 9.87 7.58
C GLU A 23 19.89 9.11 6.50
N LEU A 24 19.85 9.65 5.28
CA LEU A 24 20.70 9.16 4.19
C LEU A 24 22.14 9.59 4.48
N ASP A 25 23.05 8.61 4.46
CA ASP A 25 24.48 8.88 4.56
C ASP A 25 24.99 9.41 3.21
N PHE A 26 25.16 10.73 3.12
CA PHE A 26 25.71 11.41 1.94
C PHE A 26 27.25 11.46 1.94
N GLU A 27 27.92 11.07 3.02
CA GLU A 27 29.37 10.89 3.02
C GLU A 27 29.75 9.62 2.26
N LYS A 28 28.85 8.63 2.25
CA LYS A 28 28.91 7.52 1.30
C LYS A 28 28.69 8.08 -0.12
N GLN A 29 29.70 7.98 -0.97
CA GLN A 29 29.53 8.37 -2.37
C GLN A 29 28.39 7.56 -3.01
N PRO A 30 27.44 8.21 -3.71
CA PRO A 30 26.38 7.50 -4.39
C PRO A 30 26.99 6.58 -5.44
N GLU A 31 26.57 5.31 -5.46
CA GLU A 31 27.07 4.28 -6.38
C GLU A 31 26.56 4.48 -7.83
N GLY A 32 25.87 5.59 -8.10
CA GLY A 32 25.37 6.00 -9.41
C GLY A 32 24.52 7.27 -9.32
N ARG A 33 24.31 7.94 -10.45
CA ARG A 33 23.34 9.04 -10.59
C ARG A 33 22.01 8.50 -11.13
N ILE A 34 20.94 9.23 -10.85
CA ILE A 34 19.62 8.94 -11.45
C ILE A 34 19.75 8.98 -12.97
N GLY A 35 19.45 7.87 -13.63
CA GLY A 35 19.55 7.70 -15.08
C GLY A 35 20.84 7.02 -15.58
N ASP A 36 21.79 6.71 -14.69
CA ASP A 36 22.94 5.91 -15.07
C ASP A 36 22.53 4.46 -15.38
N GLU A 37 23.19 3.87 -16.38
CA GLU A 37 22.96 2.47 -16.72
C GLU A 37 23.48 1.56 -15.61
N ARG A 38 22.62 0.66 -15.13
CA ARG A 38 22.96 -0.31 -14.09
C ARG A 38 24.04 -1.27 -14.59
N SER A 39 24.95 -1.66 -13.70
CA SER A 39 26.01 -2.61 -14.09
C SER A 39 25.41 -3.96 -14.52
N PRO A 40 25.98 -4.65 -15.52
CA PRO A 40 25.50 -5.96 -15.95
C PRO A 40 25.43 -6.98 -14.82
N GLN A 41 26.37 -6.90 -13.86
CA GLN A 41 26.40 -7.79 -12.69
C GLN A 41 25.21 -7.55 -11.75
N GLU A 42 24.82 -6.29 -11.57
CA GLU A 42 23.66 -5.94 -10.73
C GLU A 42 22.35 -6.36 -11.40
N VAL A 43 22.23 -6.10 -12.71
CA VAL A 43 21.09 -6.55 -13.51
C VAL A 43 20.95 -8.06 -13.48
N GLU A 44 22.04 -8.82 -13.66
CA GLU A 44 21.99 -10.28 -13.64
C GLU A 44 21.66 -10.85 -12.25
N ARG A 45 22.07 -10.16 -11.17
CA ARG A 45 21.72 -10.55 -9.80
C ARG A 45 20.22 -10.38 -9.52
N GLU A 46 19.64 -9.28 -9.99
CA GLU A 46 18.22 -8.98 -9.78
C GLU A 46 17.31 -9.73 -10.76
N PHE A 47 17.78 -9.91 -12.00
CA PHE A 47 17.07 -10.55 -13.11
C PHE A 47 17.87 -11.73 -13.67
N PRO A 48 18.02 -12.82 -12.89
CA PRO A 48 18.66 -14.03 -13.37
C PRO A 48 17.89 -14.62 -14.58
N PRO A 49 18.51 -15.52 -15.36
CA PRO A 49 17.93 -16.01 -16.62
C PRO A 49 16.58 -16.72 -16.44
N GLN A 50 16.36 -17.34 -15.28
CA GLN A 50 15.09 -17.97 -14.91
C GLN A 50 13.99 -16.92 -14.75
N ARG A 51 14.19 -15.90 -13.90
CA ARG A 51 13.24 -14.78 -13.72
C ARG A 51 12.86 -14.12 -15.04
N ARG A 52 13.84 -13.87 -15.94
CA ARG A 52 13.55 -13.28 -17.27
C ARG A 52 12.65 -14.12 -18.15
N ARG A 53 12.69 -15.45 -18.00
CA ARG A 53 11.83 -16.37 -18.77
C ARG A 53 10.44 -16.48 -18.18
N GLU A 54 10.32 -16.35 -16.86
CA GLU A 54 9.09 -16.49 -16.10
C GLU A 54 8.34 -15.16 -15.94
N MET A 55 8.92 -14.03 -16.36
CA MET A 55 8.22 -12.73 -16.34
C MET A 55 6.90 -12.79 -17.09
N GLY A 56 5.83 -12.37 -16.42
CA GLY A 56 4.47 -12.40 -16.94
C GLY A 56 3.83 -13.79 -16.96
N MET A 57 4.50 -14.81 -16.42
CA MET A 57 3.94 -16.13 -16.17
C MET A 57 3.42 -16.21 -14.74
N THR A 58 2.30 -16.91 -14.55
CA THR A 58 1.78 -17.26 -13.23
C THR A 58 2.22 -18.68 -12.85
N GLY A 59 2.01 -19.06 -11.59
CA GLY A 59 2.37 -20.37 -11.03
C GLY A 59 1.93 -21.57 -11.88
N GLY A 60 0.75 -21.47 -12.51
CA GLY A 60 0.23 -22.53 -13.38
C GLY A 60 0.99 -22.69 -14.70
N GLU A 61 1.68 -21.65 -15.16
CA GLU A 61 2.50 -21.64 -16.38
C GLU A 61 3.97 -21.95 -16.08
N THR A 62 4.42 -21.68 -14.86
CA THR A 62 5.77 -21.97 -14.37
C THR A 62 5.88 -23.41 -13.86
N LEU A 63 6.47 -24.30 -14.68
CA LEU A 63 6.72 -25.70 -14.34
C LEU A 63 7.90 -25.90 -13.34
N GLY A 64 8.27 -24.86 -12.61
CA GLY A 64 9.43 -24.80 -11.74
C GLY A 64 9.18 -25.38 -10.35
N ASP A 65 10.23 -25.93 -9.74
CA ASP A 65 10.21 -26.29 -8.32
C ASP A 65 10.37 -25.00 -7.51
N SER A 66 9.29 -24.54 -6.88
CA SER A 66 9.28 -23.32 -6.07
C SER A 66 9.27 -23.69 -4.58
N ALA A 67 9.62 -22.74 -3.71
CA ALA A 67 9.56 -22.97 -2.26
C ALA A 67 8.13 -23.27 -1.75
N VAL A 68 7.14 -23.02 -2.59
CA VAL A 68 5.71 -23.18 -2.32
C VAL A 68 5.08 -24.16 -3.32
N GLU A 69 3.94 -24.72 -2.93
CA GLU A 69 3.15 -25.60 -3.79
C GLU A 69 2.67 -24.82 -5.03
N ASP A 70 2.61 -25.48 -6.19
CA ASP A 70 2.11 -24.93 -7.48
C ASP A 70 3.00 -23.93 -8.23
N GLY A 71 4.32 -23.95 -8.02
CA GLY A 71 5.26 -23.32 -8.96
C GLY A 71 5.20 -21.80 -9.01
N VAL A 72 4.65 -21.15 -7.97
CA VAL A 72 4.46 -19.70 -7.83
C VAL A 72 5.67 -18.90 -8.33
N SER A 73 5.39 -17.94 -9.21
CA SER A 73 6.36 -17.01 -9.75
C SER A 73 6.45 -15.74 -8.90
N MET A 74 7.50 -14.94 -9.11
CA MET A 74 7.64 -13.62 -8.45
C MET A 74 6.57 -12.60 -8.85
N ASP A 75 5.79 -12.89 -9.91
CA ASP A 75 4.73 -12.02 -10.41
C ASP A 75 3.35 -12.46 -9.88
N ASP A 76 3.28 -13.59 -9.16
CA ASP A 76 2.07 -14.01 -8.48
C ASP A 76 1.87 -13.28 -7.15
N LEU A 77 0.61 -13.15 -6.73
CA LEU A 77 0.21 -12.59 -5.43
C LEU A 77 0.16 -13.69 -4.35
N ALA A 78 1.22 -14.49 -4.24
CA ALA A 78 1.34 -15.50 -3.19
C ALA A 78 1.81 -14.87 -1.87
N PRO A 79 1.43 -15.40 -0.71
CA PRO A 79 1.81 -14.84 0.59
C PRO A 79 3.31 -14.55 0.76
N GLU A 80 4.17 -15.38 0.16
CA GLU A 80 5.62 -15.28 0.23
C GLU A 80 6.23 -14.25 -0.73
N THR A 81 5.48 -13.85 -1.77
CA THR A 81 5.88 -12.84 -2.76
C THR A 81 5.22 -11.48 -2.49
N LEU A 82 4.20 -11.44 -1.64
CA LEU A 82 3.59 -10.20 -1.16
C LEU A 82 4.58 -9.39 -0.32
N ILE A 83 4.41 -8.06 -0.37
CA ILE A 83 5.14 -7.14 0.50
C ILE A 83 4.53 -7.27 1.91
N ASP A 84 5.38 -7.31 2.93
CA ASP A 84 4.94 -7.35 4.33
C ASP A 84 4.16 -6.06 4.68
N GLU A 85 2.85 -6.17 4.94
CA GLU A 85 1.99 -5.07 5.39
C GLU A 85 1.95 -4.97 6.93
N ASP A 86 3.09 -5.16 7.57
CA ASP A 86 3.22 -5.11 9.04
C ASP A 86 3.30 -3.68 9.61
N GLY A 87 3.09 -2.68 8.74
CA GLY A 87 3.17 -1.26 9.05
C GLY A 87 4.59 -0.70 9.01
N SER A 88 5.62 -1.53 8.79
CA SER A 88 6.98 -1.04 8.61
C SER A 88 7.11 -0.22 7.31
N GLU A 89 7.79 0.92 7.38
CA GLU A 89 8.10 1.70 6.18
C GLU A 89 9.31 1.13 5.41
N SER A 90 10.11 0.29 6.09
CA SER A 90 11.27 -0.40 5.54
C SER A 90 11.35 -1.85 6.02
N PRO A 91 11.86 -2.78 5.20
CA PRO A 91 12.10 -4.18 5.63
C PRO A 91 13.04 -4.34 6.84
N LEU A 92 13.77 -3.28 7.20
CA LEU A 92 14.66 -3.25 8.37
C LEU A 92 13.99 -2.69 9.62
N ASP A 93 12.85 -2.04 9.47
CA ASP A 93 12.12 -1.49 10.60
C ASP A 93 11.35 -2.62 11.30
N PRO A 94 11.23 -2.57 12.63
CA PRO A 94 10.40 -3.53 13.33
C PRO A 94 8.93 -3.36 12.89
N PRO A 95 8.15 -4.45 12.82
CA PRO A 95 6.72 -4.38 12.51
C PRO A 95 6.03 -3.38 13.44
N SER A 96 5.44 -2.32 12.87
CA SER A 96 4.73 -1.32 13.65
C SER A 96 3.27 -1.74 13.80
N GLY A 97 3.01 -2.61 14.77
CA GLY A 97 1.65 -2.99 15.15
C GLY A 97 1.20 -4.33 14.57
N LYS A 98 -0.09 -4.62 14.73
CA LYS A 98 -0.70 -5.79 14.11
C LYS A 98 -1.04 -5.41 12.67
N PRO A 99 -0.88 -6.33 11.70
CA PRO A 99 -1.40 -6.16 10.35
C PRO A 99 -2.82 -5.55 10.39
N ALA A 100 -3.09 -4.55 9.55
CA ALA A 100 -4.33 -3.78 9.62
C ALA A 100 -5.58 -4.66 9.43
N ASP A 101 -5.45 -5.73 8.65
CA ASP A 101 -6.46 -6.78 8.43
C ASP A 101 -6.78 -7.60 9.70
N ARG A 102 -5.94 -7.53 10.74
CA ARG A 102 -6.11 -8.27 12.00
C ARG A 102 -6.77 -7.47 13.11
N ASP A 103 -6.96 -6.16 12.95
CA ASP A 103 -7.70 -5.36 13.93
C ASP A 103 -9.20 -5.35 13.60
N LEU A 104 -9.87 -6.46 13.92
CA LEU A 104 -11.28 -6.64 13.66
C LEU A 104 -12.13 -6.12 14.83
N ARG A 105 -13.13 -5.30 14.51
CA ARG A 105 -14.18 -4.87 15.44
C ARG A 105 -15.54 -5.37 14.97
N ILE A 106 -16.38 -5.79 15.91
CA ILE A 106 -17.79 -6.12 15.61
C ILE A 106 -18.52 -4.81 15.29
N VAL A 107 -19.03 -4.70 14.07
CA VAL A 107 -19.81 -3.56 13.58
C VAL A 107 -21.26 -3.98 13.32
N ARG A 108 -22.19 -3.02 13.33
CA ARG A 108 -23.56 -3.27 12.86
C ARG A 108 -23.60 -3.27 11.34
N GLY A 109 -24.64 -3.85 10.74
CA GLY A 109 -24.72 -3.98 9.28
C GLY A 109 -24.64 -2.66 8.50
N ASN A 110 -25.09 -1.57 9.10
CA ASN A 110 -25.04 -0.21 8.55
C ASN A 110 -23.68 0.50 8.76
N GLU A 111 -22.69 -0.17 9.34
CA GLU A 111 -21.31 0.32 9.53
C GLU A 111 -20.31 -0.45 8.66
N ILE A 112 -20.77 -1.43 7.87
CA ILE A 112 -19.93 -2.20 6.96
C ILE A 112 -19.70 -1.38 5.68
N GLY A 113 -18.45 -1.26 5.22
CA GLY A 113 -18.11 -0.48 4.02
C GLY A 113 -18.16 1.03 4.27
N ALA A 114 -18.72 1.81 3.33
CA ALA A 114 -18.95 3.25 3.51
C ALA A 114 -20.01 3.56 4.60
N GLY A 115 -20.67 2.54 5.14
CA GLY A 115 -21.73 2.67 6.14
C GLY A 115 -23.10 2.96 5.53
N GLY A 116 -23.98 3.57 6.33
CA GLY A 116 -25.26 4.10 5.89
C GLY A 116 -25.17 5.61 5.67
N GLY A 117 -25.40 6.05 4.45
CA GLY A 117 -25.29 7.43 4.02
C GLY A 117 -25.78 7.57 2.59
N LEU A 118 -25.68 8.79 2.05
CA LEU A 118 -25.82 9.02 0.63
C LEU A 118 -24.60 8.43 -0.08
N ASP A 119 -24.79 7.81 -1.24
CA ASP A 119 -23.65 7.48 -2.09
C ASP A 119 -23.00 8.77 -2.64
N GLU A 120 -21.83 8.65 -3.27
CA GLU A 120 -21.10 9.84 -3.76
C GLU A 120 -21.94 10.65 -4.77
N ALA A 121 -22.83 10.00 -5.52
CA ALA A 121 -23.72 10.65 -6.48
C ALA A 121 -24.85 11.41 -5.78
N GLU A 122 -25.48 10.82 -4.78
CA GLU A 122 -26.51 11.44 -3.95
C GLU A 122 -25.93 12.58 -3.09
N GLU A 123 -24.72 12.42 -2.54
CA GLU A 123 -24.02 13.47 -1.80
C GLU A 123 -23.65 14.63 -2.73
N GLY A 124 -23.24 14.36 -3.98
CA GLY A 124 -23.02 15.39 -4.99
C GLY A 124 -24.28 16.18 -5.36
N ARG A 125 -25.46 15.59 -5.22
CA ARG A 125 -26.75 16.27 -5.41
C ARG A 125 -27.15 17.13 -4.21
N VAL A 126 -26.89 16.66 -2.99
CA VAL A 126 -27.24 17.35 -1.73
C VAL A 126 -26.21 18.42 -1.35
N HIS A 127 -24.93 18.17 -1.66
CA HIS A 127 -23.79 19.04 -1.37
C HIS A 127 -22.91 19.27 -2.63
N PRO A 128 -23.39 20.04 -3.62
CA PRO A 128 -22.65 20.31 -4.84
C PRO A 128 -21.35 21.08 -4.55
N LEU A 129 -20.25 20.70 -5.19
CA LEU A 129 -18.92 21.30 -4.97
C LEU A 129 -18.87 22.80 -5.31
N ASP A 130 -19.73 23.26 -6.22
CA ASP A 130 -19.85 24.66 -6.61
C ASP A 130 -20.87 25.45 -5.77
N GLY A 131 -21.51 24.80 -4.79
CA GLY A 131 -22.49 25.38 -3.87
C GLY A 131 -23.82 25.77 -4.52
N LYS A 132 -24.05 25.44 -5.79
CA LYS A 132 -25.34 25.68 -6.46
C LYS A 132 -26.27 24.49 -6.25
N PRO A 133 -27.59 24.67 -6.08
CA PRO A 133 -28.52 23.56 -5.99
C PRO A 133 -28.45 22.69 -7.25
N TRP A 134 -28.52 21.36 -7.08
CA TRP A 134 -28.61 20.43 -8.19
C TRP A 134 -29.85 20.71 -9.06
N ASP A 135 -29.67 20.87 -10.37
CA ASP A 135 -30.75 21.03 -11.34
C ASP A 135 -30.88 19.75 -12.18
N ALA A 136 -32.00 19.05 -12.05
CA ALA A 136 -32.29 17.83 -12.81
C ALA A 136 -32.54 18.10 -14.31
N SER A 137 -32.45 19.35 -14.76
CA SER A 137 -32.53 19.73 -16.17
C SER A 137 -31.17 20.06 -16.81
N ASP A 138 -30.06 19.85 -16.11
CA ASP A 138 -28.73 19.95 -16.69
C ASP A 138 -28.50 18.84 -17.75
N PRO A 139 -28.14 19.19 -19.00
CA PRO A 139 -28.12 18.27 -20.13
C PRO A 139 -26.94 17.29 -20.14
N ASP A 140 -26.08 17.30 -19.11
CA ASP A 140 -24.89 16.45 -19.03
C ASP A 140 -25.19 15.04 -18.46
N GLU A 141 -26.44 14.71 -18.14
CA GLU A 141 -26.91 13.34 -17.79
C GLU A 141 -27.43 12.53 -19.00
N GLU A 142 -27.01 12.82 -20.24
CA GLU A 142 -27.15 11.86 -21.35
C GLU A 142 -25.86 11.01 -21.50
N GLN A 143 -25.78 9.93 -20.71
CA GLN A 143 -25.49 8.53 -21.14
C GLN A 143 -25.15 7.59 -19.97
#